data_AF-A0A5S6Q7Q7-F1
#
_entry.id   AF-A0A5S6Q7Q7-F1
#
_cell.length_a   1.000
_cell.length_b   1.000
_cell.length_c   1.000
_cell.angle_alpha   90.00
_cell.angle_beta   90.00
_cell.angle_gamma   90.00
#
_symmetry.space_group_name_H-M   'P 1'
#
loop_
_entity.id
_entity.type
_entity.pdbx_description
1 polymer ?
#
loop_
_entity_poly.entity_id
_entity_poly.type
_entity_poly.pdbx_seq_one_letter_code
_entity_poly.pdbx_strand_id
1 'polypeptide(L)'
;MIAGARVLQSRSCAECVGVLLLNELVLRLPSMSEQICQQTMAKNLKVIEGRLHELASVKTGDGRAMTLIGSAQAVDNLCRMDPSWFPWL
;
A
#
# COMPACT_ATOMS: atom_id res chain seq x y z
N MET A 1 -2.82 13.16 0.42
CA MET A 1 -3.03 11.74 0.78
C MET A 1 -4.47 11.28 0.57
N ILE A 2 -5.45 11.69 1.40
CA ILE A 2 -6.85 11.19 1.33
C ILE A 2 -7.54 11.49 -0.01
N ALA A 3 -7.40 12.73 -0.53
CA ALA A 3 -8.00 13.09 -1.82
C ALA A 3 -7.48 12.22 -2.97
N GLY A 4 -6.18 11.90 -2.97
CA GLY A 4 -5.57 10.98 -3.94
C GLY A 4 -6.17 9.57 -3.83
N ALA A 5 -6.34 9.05 -2.61
CA ALA A 5 -6.96 7.74 -2.39
C ALA A 5 -8.39 7.67 -2.94
N ARG A 6 -9.19 8.73 -2.77
CA ARG A 6 -10.55 8.82 -3.31
C ARG A 6 -10.57 8.86 -4.84
N VAL A 7 -9.69 9.63 -5.45
CA VAL A 7 -9.56 9.69 -6.93
C VAL A 7 -9.21 8.30 -7.48
N LEU A 8 -8.20 7.64 -6.89
CA LEU A 8 -7.77 6.31 -7.31
C LEU A 8 -8.88 5.26 -7.12
N GLN A 9 -9.62 5.32 -6.00
CA GLN A 9 -10.75 4.43 -5.77
C GLN A 9 -11.88 4.65 -6.80
N SER A 10 -12.19 5.90 -7.15
CA SER A 10 -13.27 6.22 -8.09
C SER A 10 -13.00 5.73 -9.53
N ARG A 11 -11.72 5.58 -9.90
CA ARG A 11 -11.30 5.19 -11.25
C ARG A 11 -11.03 3.69 -11.42
N SER A 12 -11.30 2.88 -10.39
CA SER A 12 -11.03 1.44 -10.38
C SER A 12 -9.60 1.13 -10.87
N CYS A 13 -8.59 1.53 -10.10
CA CYS A 13 -7.18 1.32 -10.45
C CYS A 13 -6.73 -0.16 -10.41
N ALA A 14 -7.67 -1.11 -10.22
CA ALA A 14 -7.43 -2.53 -10.09
C ALA A 14 -6.66 -3.12 -11.29
N GLU A 15 -7.00 -2.70 -12.50
CA GLU A 15 -6.35 -3.15 -13.72
C GLU A 15 -4.88 -2.70 -13.79
N CYS A 16 -4.63 -1.41 -13.52
CA CYS A 16 -3.28 -0.84 -13.48
C CYS A 16 -2.41 -1.49 -12.39
N VAL A 17 -2.97 -1.68 -11.19
CA VAL A 17 -2.28 -2.33 -10.08
C VAL A 17 -2.02 -3.81 -10.38
N GLY A 18 -2.96 -4.50 -11.03
CA GLY A 18 -2.81 -5.90 -11.45
C GLY A 18 -1.62 -6.13 -12.37
N VAL A 19 -1.45 -5.28 -13.39
CA VAL A 19 -0.30 -5.35 -14.32
C VAL A 19 1.02 -5.16 -13.59
N LEU A 20 1.11 -4.18 -12.68
CA LEU A 20 2.32 -3.92 -11.90
C LEU A 20 2.63 -5.06 -10.93
N LEU A 21 1.61 -5.60 -10.27
CA LEU A 21 1.75 -6.76 -9.37
C LEU A 21 2.25 -7.99 -10.12
N LEU A 22 1.73 -8.25 -11.32
CA LEU A 22 2.16 -9.38 -12.13
C LEU A 22 3.65 -9.26 -12.49
N ASN A 23 4.10 -8.07 -12.89
CA ASN A 23 5.51 -7.81 -13.16
C ASN A 23 6.39 -8.07 -11.93
N GLU A 24 6.01 -7.54 -10.75
CA GLU A 24 6.77 -7.77 -9.51
C GLU A 24 6.80 -9.26 -9.12
N LEU A 25 5.70 -9.99 -9.29
CA LEU A 25 5.64 -11.42 -8.97
C LEU A 25 6.53 -12.25 -9.91
N VAL A 26 6.49 -11.98 -11.21
CA VAL A 26 7.34 -12.67 -12.20
C VAL A 26 8.82 -12.39 -11.96
N LEU A 27 9.18 -11.15 -11.63
CA LEU A 27 10.57 -10.76 -11.36
C LEU A 27 11.11 -11.34 -10.06
N ARG A 28 10.32 -11.32 -8.98
CA ARG A 28 10.79 -11.77 -7.66
C ARG A 28 10.65 -13.27 -7.43
N LEU A 29 9.69 -13.92 -8.08
CA LEU A 29 9.33 -15.32 -7.85
C LEU A 29 9.20 -16.07 -9.19
N PRO A 30 10.29 -16.16 -9.99
CA PRO A 30 10.25 -16.68 -11.36
C PRO A 30 9.91 -18.18 -11.46
N SER A 31 10.04 -18.93 -10.36
CA SER A 31 9.74 -20.37 -10.29
C SER A 31 8.33 -20.70 -9.81
N MET A 32 7.47 -19.70 -9.58
CA MET A 32 6.09 -19.95 -9.15
C MET A 32 5.24 -20.53 -10.28
N SER A 33 4.40 -21.51 -9.95
CA SER A 33 3.41 -22.01 -10.90
C SER A 33 2.38 -20.93 -11.22
N GLU A 34 1.78 -21.01 -12.42
CA GLU A 34 0.78 -20.04 -12.87
C GLU A 34 -0.41 -19.93 -11.90
N GLN A 35 -0.88 -21.06 -11.37
CA GLN A 35 -1.97 -21.10 -10.39
C GLN A 35 -1.62 -20.35 -9.09
N ILE A 36 -0.41 -20.57 -8.55
CA ILE A 36 0.04 -19.88 -7.33
C ILE A 36 0.23 -18.38 -7.63
N CYS A 37 0.70 -18.05 -8.83
CA CYS A 37 0.85 -16.66 -9.28
C CYS A 37 -0.51 -15.93 -9.30
N GLN A 38 -1.52 -16.54 -9.92
CA GLN A 38 -2.87 -15.97 -9.99
C GLN A 38 -3.49 -15.80 -8.58
N GLN A 39 -3.35 -16.80 -7.71
CA GLN A 39 -3.84 -16.71 -6.32
C GLN A 39 -3.13 -15.60 -5.53
N THR A 40 -1.81 -15.50 -5.67
CA THR A 40 -1.00 -14.48 -4.99
C THR A 40 -1.33 -13.08 -5.50
N MET A 41 -1.50 -12.93 -6.82
CA MET A 41 -1.93 -11.68 -7.44
C MET A 41 -3.29 -11.23 -6.91
N ALA A 42 -4.29 -12.12 -6.92
CA ALA A 42 -5.63 -11.81 -6.42
C ALA A 42 -5.63 -11.41 -4.93
N LYS A 43 -4.84 -12.12 -4.11
CA LYS A 43 -4.67 -11.80 -2.69
C LYS A 43 -4.04 -10.42 -2.50
N ASN A 44 -2.95 -10.13 -3.21
CA ASN A 44 -2.23 -8.86 -3.09
C ASN A 44 -3.08 -7.69 -3.60
N LEU A 45 -3.80 -7.88 -4.71
CA LEU A 45 -4.71 -6.87 -5.25
C LEU A 45 -5.79 -6.51 -4.21
N LYS A 46 -6.43 -7.51 -3.62
CA LYS A 46 -7.45 -7.30 -2.58
C LYS A 46 -6.89 -6.56 -1.35
N VAL A 47 -5.66 -6.85 -0.93
CA VAL A 47 -5.01 -6.13 0.18
C VAL A 47 -4.77 -4.67 -0.17
N ILE A 48 -4.29 -4.39 -1.39
CA ILE A 48 -4.04 -3.02 -1.85
C ILE A 48 -5.35 -2.23 -1.97
N GLU A 49 -6.37 -2.82 -2.57
CA GLU A 49 -7.70 -2.22 -2.68
C GLU A 49 -8.32 -1.96 -1.30
N GLY A 50 -8.17 -2.88 -0.35
CA GLY A 50 -8.60 -2.70 1.03
C GLY A 50 -7.94 -1.50 1.70
N ARG A 51 -6.61 -1.39 1.61
CA ARG A 51 -5.86 -0.24 2.16
C ARG A 51 -6.24 1.08 1.50
N LEU A 52 -6.46 1.06 0.18
CA LEU A 52 -6.90 2.24 -0.56
C LEU A 52 -8.29 2.69 -0.12
N HIS A 53 -9.22 1.74 0.06
CA HIS A 53 -10.55 2.02 0.56
C HIS A 53 -10.55 2.57 1.98
N GLU A 54 -9.77 1.97 2.89
CA GLU A 54 -9.60 2.47 4.26
C GLU A 54 -9.16 3.94 4.25
N LEU A 55 -8.17 4.28 3.44
CA LEU A 55 -7.65 5.64 3.33
C LEU A 55 -8.65 6.61 2.69
N ALA A 56 -9.38 6.17 1.66
CA ALA A 56 -10.40 6.96 1.00
C ALA A 56 -11.61 7.25 1.91
N SER A 57 -11.91 6.31 2.83
CA SER A 57 -13.01 6.40 3.79
C SER A 57 -12.79 7.42 4.92
N VAL A 58 -11.56 7.93 5.09
CA VAL A 58 -11.24 8.91 6.13
C VAL A 58 -12.02 10.21 5.87
N LYS A 59 -12.81 10.66 6.85
CA LYS A 59 -13.65 11.86 6.76
C LYS A 59 -12.99 13.07 7.44
N THR A 60 -13.54 14.27 7.22
CA THR A 60 -13.12 15.46 7.97
C THR A 60 -13.39 15.24 9.46
N GLY A 61 -12.40 15.46 10.32
CA GLY A 61 -12.47 15.16 11.75
C GLY A 61 -12.15 13.71 12.13
N ASP A 62 -11.92 12.82 11.16
CA ASP A 62 -11.44 11.46 11.42
C ASP A 62 -9.93 11.50 11.74
N GLY A 63 -9.58 11.08 12.95
CA GLY A 63 -8.21 11.09 13.46
C GLY A 63 -7.29 10.05 12.80
N ARG A 64 -7.79 9.07 12.05
CA ARG A 64 -6.96 7.97 11.50
C ARG A 64 -5.77 8.46 10.66
N ALA A 65 -5.98 9.48 9.82
CA ALA A 65 -4.89 10.05 9.04
C ALA A 65 -3.84 10.74 9.93
N MET A 66 -4.28 11.43 11.00
CA MET A 66 -3.38 12.04 11.98
C MET A 66 -2.65 10.98 12.80
N THR A 67 -3.29 9.86 13.14
CA THR A 67 -2.64 8.73 13.82
C THR A 67 -1.52 8.14 12.96
N LEU A 68 -1.74 7.99 11.65
CA LEU A 68 -0.69 7.53 10.72
C LEU A 68 0.47 8.52 10.65
N ILE A 69 0.19 9.82 10.54
CA ILE A 69 1.22 10.88 10.52
C ILE A 69 2.01 10.90 11.83
N GLY A 70 1.32 10.91 12.97
CA GLY A 70 1.95 10.90 14.29
C GLY A 70 2.79 9.63 14.50
N SER A 71 2.32 8.48 14.04
CA SER A 71 3.08 7.23 14.10
C SER A 71 4.32 7.28 13.20
N ALA A 72 4.24 7.90 12.02
CA ALA A 72 5.39 8.07 11.13
C ALA A 72 6.45 9.05 11.68
N GLN A 73 6.05 9.96 12.57
CA GLN A 73 6.93 10.93 13.23
C GLN A 73 7.40 10.47 14.61
N ALA A 74 6.89 9.36 15.14
CA ALA A 74 7.24 8.87 16.47
C ALA A 74 8.71 8.46 16.50
N VAL A 75 9.48 9.02 17.45
CA VAL A 75 10.91 8.73 17.61
C VAL A 75 11.17 7.24 17.75
N ASP A 76 10.32 6.52 18.49
CA ASP A 76 10.41 5.07 18.67
C ASP A 76 10.23 4.26 17.36
N ASN A 77 9.49 4.79 16.39
CA ASN A 77 9.36 4.18 15.07
C ASN A 77 10.52 4.58 14.16
N LEU A 78 10.92 5.85 14.20
CA LEU A 78 12.05 6.37 13.44
C LEU A 78 13.37 5.70 13.81
N CYS A 79 13.61 5.41 15.09
CA CYS A 79 14.84 4.77 15.56
C CYS A 79 14.97 3.29 15.16
N ARG A 80 13.87 2.66 14.70
CA ARG A 80 13.84 1.29 14.20
C ARG A 80 14.02 1.18 12.69
N MET A 81 14.03 2.32 11.98
CA MET A 81 14.27 2.35 10.55
C MET A 81 15.73 2.06 10.23
N ASP A 82 15.98 1.56 9.02
CA ASP A 82 17.35 1.37 8.52
C ASP A 82 18.10 2.73 8.55
N PRO A 83 19.31 2.81 9.12
CA PRO A 83 20.07 4.05 9.19
C PRO A 83 20.37 4.69 7.81
N SER A 84 20.43 3.89 6.73
CA SER A 84 20.61 4.41 5.37
C SER A 84 19.42 5.25 4.87
N TRP A 85 18.29 5.21 5.58
CA TRP A 85 17.12 6.06 5.33
C TRP A 85 17.22 7.45 5.97
N PHE A 86 18.26 7.69 6.78
CA PHE A 86 18.52 8.94 7.49
C PHE A 86 17.30 9.49 8.27
N PRO A 87 16.67 8.70 9.17
CA PRO A 87 15.46 9.11 9.89
C PRO A 87 15.64 10.32 10.85
N TRP A 88 16.86 10.82 10.99
CA TRP A 88 17.25 11.96 11.83
C TRP A 88 17.43 13.28 11.06
N LEU A 89 17.32 13.27 9.73
CA LEU A 89 17.38 14.48 8.88
C LEU A 89 15.99 15.11 8.72
#